data_AF-A0A183KC32-F1
#
_entry.id   AF-A0A183KC32-F1
#
_cell.length_a   1.000
_cell.length_b   1.000
_cell.length_c   1.000
_cell.angle_alpha   90.00
_cell.angle_beta   90.00
_cell.angle_gamma   90.00
#
_symmetry.space_group_name_H-M   'P 1'
#
loop_
_entity.id
_entity.type
_entity.pdbx_description
1 polymer ?
#
loop_
_entity_poly.entity_id
_entity_poly.type
_entity_poly.pdbx_seq_one_letter_code
_entity_poly.pdbx_strand_id
1 'polypeptide(L)'
;MGTLKGKLEERLPFMSIIAPKLFKEKWSIQWDNIKYNQNRLITLFDLHATLRDLLMNQLKLHNNNNNIDFIKIFNKIHRNWQINPSHGLSLFNKIPLNRNCDDAYISSHWCVCLKWIKIDHNNNNNNNLIYNSNDLIIKSTNVIITKINEMIIKYKPNLTKNGQCSMIKLYQIKSVEQAILPQDMVRFIRSQDEDGRIPMFQEQSTSSWSLLDWIKKFNILNNNNNNINNNIFNHDFIHESILLRIHIIVQPEYAHFEATVKVNITQHSLNNFHVMDISRIDLYEQHNWCLSDNEWAETKQYCICQKYT
;
A
#
# COMPACT_ATOMS: atom_id res chain seq x y z
N MET A 1 -4.40 15.44 -9.13
CA MET A 1 -3.24 14.55 -8.87
C MET A 1 -3.52 13.91 -7.51
N GLY A 2 -4.01 12.67 -7.46
CA GLY A 2 -4.40 12.00 -6.21
C GLY A 2 -3.18 11.60 -5.36
N THR A 3 -3.32 11.66 -4.04
CA THR A 3 -2.30 11.20 -3.07
C THR A 3 -1.97 9.73 -3.28
N LEU A 4 -0.77 9.27 -2.89
CA LEU A 4 -0.40 7.85 -3.02
C LEU A 4 -1.39 6.96 -2.25
N LYS A 5 -1.88 7.45 -1.10
CA LYS A 5 -2.94 6.82 -0.32
C LYS A 5 -4.28 6.78 -1.08
N GLY A 6 -4.70 7.87 -1.71
CA GLY A 6 -5.91 7.89 -2.55
C GLY A 6 -5.83 6.93 -3.73
N LYS A 7 -4.67 6.87 -4.41
CA LYS A 7 -4.41 5.88 -5.48
C LYS A 7 -4.37 4.44 -4.99
N LEU A 8 -4.04 4.22 -3.71
CA LEU A 8 -4.07 2.91 -3.06
C LEU A 8 -5.50 2.54 -2.66
N GLU A 9 -6.28 3.50 -2.13
CA GLU A 9 -7.70 3.35 -1.80
C GLU A 9 -8.55 3.06 -3.05
N GLU A 10 -8.25 3.69 -4.19
CA GLU A 10 -8.83 3.37 -5.50
C GLU A 10 -8.60 1.89 -5.91
N ARG A 11 -7.56 1.24 -5.37
CA ARG A 11 -7.21 -0.16 -5.61
C ARG A 11 -7.69 -1.10 -4.51
N LEU A 12 -8.35 -0.59 -3.47
CA LEU A 12 -8.93 -1.35 -2.35
C LEU A 12 -10.46 -1.30 -2.42
N PRO A 13 -11.09 -2.08 -3.33
CA PRO A 13 -12.54 -2.06 -3.47
C PRO A 13 -13.22 -2.55 -2.19
N PHE A 14 -14.21 -1.78 -1.72
CA PHE A 14 -15.08 -2.19 -0.63
C PHE A 14 -16.15 -3.17 -1.13
N MET A 15 -16.41 -4.21 -0.35
CA MET A 15 -17.46 -5.19 -0.63
C MET A 15 -18.36 -5.39 0.59
N SER A 16 -19.67 -5.46 0.37
CA SER A 16 -20.65 -5.84 1.39
C SER A 16 -21.56 -6.96 0.88
N ILE A 17 -22.00 -7.84 1.79
CA ILE A 17 -22.90 -8.96 1.48
C ILE A 17 -24.12 -8.87 2.40
N ILE A 18 -25.31 -8.84 1.81
CA ILE A 18 -26.58 -8.91 2.52
C ILE A 18 -27.26 -10.22 2.14
N ALA A 19 -27.44 -11.11 3.12
CA ALA A 19 -28.14 -12.38 2.92
C ALA A 19 -29.58 -12.32 3.44
N PRO A 20 -30.57 -12.91 2.73
CA PRO A 20 -31.93 -13.09 3.23
C PRO A 20 -31.99 -13.92 4.51
N LYS A 21 -33.00 -13.71 5.37
CA LYS A 21 -33.17 -14.47 6.64
C LYS A 21 -33.20 -15.98 6.40
N LEU A 22 -33.95 -16.42 5.39
CA LEU A 22 -34.05 -17.84 5.00
C LEU A 22 -32.70 -18.47 4.64
N PHE A 23 -31.78 -17.71 4.05
CA PHE A 23 -30.43 -18.21 3.77
C PHE A 23 -29.65 -18.45 5.06
N LYS A 24 -29.73 -17.51 6.01
CA LYS A 24 -29.04 -17.59 7.30
C LYS A 24 -29.52 -18.78 8.13
N GLU A 25 -30.80 -19.11 8.03
CA GLU A 25 -31.42 -20.24 8.72
C GLU A 25 -31.09 -21.57 8.04
N LYS A 26 -31.30 -21.66 6.71
CA LYS A 26 -31.10 -22.91 5.98
C LYS A 26 -29.63 -23.29 5.88
N TRP A 27 -28.75 -22.32 5.67
CA TRP A 27 -27.31 -22.50 5.37
C TRP A 27 -26.46 -21.80 6.44
N SER A 28 -26.74 -22.11 7.72
CA SER A 28 -26.12 -21.46 8.87
C SER A 28 -24.59 -21.60 8.89
N ILE A 29 -24.06 -22.79 8.57
CA ILE A 29 -22.62 -23.06 8.53
C ILE A 29 -21.92 -22.19 7.49
N GLN A 30 -22.48 -22.12 6.28
CA GLN A 30 -21.94 -21.29 5.19
C GLN A 30 -22.02 -19.80 5.55
N TRP A 31 -23.10 -19.39 6.19
CA TRP A 31 -23.28 -18.01 6.65
C TRP A 31 -22.27 -17.63 7.75
N ASP A 32 -21.97 -18.53 8.69
CA ASP A 32 -20.96 -18.29 9.71
C ASP A 32 -19.54 -18.24 9.14
N ASN A 33 -19.25 -19.04 8.10
CA ASN A 33 -18.00 -18.93 7.35
C ASN A 33 -17.90 -17.58 6.61
N ILE A 34 -18.98 -17.09 5.99
CA ILE A 34 -19.00 -15.75 5.37
C ILE A 34 -18.70 -14.66 6.41
N LYS A 35 -19.29 -14.73 7.61
CA LYS A 35 -18.98 -13.78 8.69
C LYS A 35 -17.52 -13.87 9.14
N TYR A 36 -17.00 -15.09 9.30
CA TYR A 36 -15.61 -15.31 9.67
C TYR A 36 -14.63 -14.69 8.65
N ASN A 37 -15.02 -14.67 7.38
CA ASN A 37 -14.20 -14.17 6.28
C ASN A 37 -14.18 -12.63 6.15
N GLN A 38 -14.92 -11.87 6.96
CA GLN A 38 -15.01 -10.40 6.85
C GLN A 38 -13.64 -9.69 6.87
N ASN A 39 -12.68 -10.20 7.66
CA ASN A 39 -11.33 -9.65 7.78
C ASN A 39 -10.30 -10.52 7.07
N ARG A 40 -10.61 -10.99 5.85
CA ARG A 40 -9.73 -11.82 5.03
C ARG A 40 -9.49 -11.16 3.67
N LEU A 41 -8.36 -11.48 3.05
CA LEU A 41 -8.09 -11.09 1.67
C LEU A 41 -9.03 -11.88 0.74
N ILE A 42 -10.01 -11.16 0.19
CA ILE A 42 -11.04 -11.67 -0.72
C ILE A 42 -10.89 -10.97 -2.07
N THR A 43 -11.03 -11.72 -3.15
CA THR A 43 -11.02 -11.22 -4.53
C THR A 43 -12.33 -11.48 -5.24
N LEU A 44 -12.53 -10.86 -6.41
CA LEU A 44 -13.67 -11.16 -7.28
C LEU A 44 -13.69 -12.64 -7.74
N PHE A 45 -12.54 -13.31 -7.79
CA PHE A 45 -12.49 -14.74 -8.10
C PHE A 45 -13.11 -15.61 -7.00
N ASP A 46 -12.99 -15.19 -5.74
CA ASP A 46 -13.62 -15.87 -4.60
C ASP A 46 -15.15 -15.71 -4.65
N LEU A 47 -15.63 -14.55 -5.10
CA LEU A 47 -17.06 -14.34 -5.33
C LEU A 47 -17.59 -15.21 -6.44
N HIS A 48 -16.87 -15.29 -7.56
CA HIS A 48 -17.20 -16.19 -8.65
C HIS A 48 -17.25 -17.65 -8.17
N ALA A 49 -16.29 -18.08 -7.34
CA ALA A 49 -16.30 -19.41 -6.74
C ALA A 49 -17.52 -19.62 -5.83
N THR A 50 -17.86 -18.63 -5.01
CA THR A 50 -19.01 -18.66 -4.10
C THR A 50 -20.33 -18.77 -4.85
N LEU A 51 -20.49 -18.02 -5.95
CA LEU A 51 -21.69 -18.06 -6.80
C LEU A 51 -21.84 -19.41 -7.51
N ARG A 52 -20.71 -20.01 -7.94
CA ARG A 52 -20.70 -21.37 -8.48
C ARG A 52 -21.18 -22.38 -7.45
N ASP A 53 -20.65 -22.33 -6.22
CA ASP A 53 -21.09 -23.21 -5.13
C ASP A 53 -22.57 -23.00 -4.78
N LEU A 54 -23.03 -21.75 -4.76
CA LEU A 54 -24.44 -21.42 -4.52
C LEU A 54 -25.34 -22.09 -5.56
N LEU A 55 -24.99 -21.96 -6.85
CA LEU A 55 -25.72 -22.59 -7.95
C LEU A 55 -25.74 -24.12 -7.80
N MET A 56 -24.60 -24.75 -7.49
CA MET A 56 -24.54 -26.21 -7.34
C MET A 56 -25.38 -26.71 -6.19
N ASN A 57 -25.34 -26.01 -5.06
CA ASN A 57 -26.16 -26.36 -3.91
C ASN A 57 -27.65 -26.16 -4.19
N GLN A 58 -28.04 -25.12 -4.94
CA GLN A 58 -29.42 -24.93 -5.38
C GLN A 58 -29.88 -26.04 -6.34
N LEU A 59 -29.07 -26.39 -7.34
CA LEU A 59 -29.38 -27.46 -8.27
C LEU A 59 -29.50 -28.82 -7.57
N LYS A 60 -28.64 -29.11 -6.59
CA LYS A 60 -28.71 -30.33 -5.78
C LYS A 60 -30.02 -30.42 -4.99
N LEU A 61 -30.51 -29.31 -4.43
CA LEU A 61 -31.77 -29.27 -3.68
C LEU A 61 -33.02 -29.47 -4.56
N HIS A 62 -32.96 -29.13 -5.85
CA HIS A 62 -34.07 -29.28 -6.79
C HIS A 62 -34.15 -30.69 -7.42
N ASN A 63 -33.13 -31.53 -7.21
CA ASN A 63 -33.02 -32.86 -7.83
C ASN A 63 -33.75 -33.97 -7.04
N ASN A 64 -34.89 -33.66 -6.43
CA ASN A 64 -35.70 -34.64 -5.69
C ASN A 64 -36.48 -35.60 -6.62
N ASN A 65 -36.60 -35.27 -7.90
CA ASN A 65 -37.13 -36.16 -8.92
C ASN A 65 -35.95 -36.72 -9.72
N ASN A 66 -35.77 -38.04 -9.75
CA ASN A 66 -34.70 -38.78 -10.45
C ASN A 66 -34.71 -38.56 -11.98
N ASN A 67 -34.59 -37.32 -12.43
CA ASN A 67 -34.63 -36.96 -13.83
C ASN A 67 -33.22 -37.16 -14.40
N ILE A 68 -33.06 -38.24 -15.15
CA ILE A 68 -31.77 -38.76 -15.63
C ILE A 68 -31.02 -37.71 -16.47
N ASP A 69 -31.74 -36.87 -17.21
CA ASP A 69 -31.15 -35.81 -18.04
C ASP A 69 -30.59 -34.65 -17.20
N PHE A 70 -31.24 -34.31 -16.08
CA PHE A 70 -30.73 -33.32 -15.13
C PHE A 70 -29.44 -33.81 -14.46
N ILE A 71 -29.38 -35.07 -14.06
CA ILE A 71 -28.18 -35.69 -13.47
C ILE A 71 -27.00 -35.66 -14.45
N LYS A 72 -27.25 -35.96 -15.74
CA LYS A 72 -26.20 -35.86 -16.79
C LYS A 72 -25.69 -34.43 -16.95
N ILE A 73 -26.58 -33.44 -17.00
CA ILE A 73 -26.22 -32.02 -17.12
C ILE A 73 -25.45 -31.55 -15.89
N PHE A 74 -25.94 -31.86 -14.69
CA PHE A 74 -25.30 -31.53 -13.42
C PHE A 74 -23.88 -32.10 -13.35
N ASN A 75 -23.71 -33.39 -13.65
CA ASN A 75 -22.40 -34.04 -13.66
C ASN A 75 -21.46 -33.47 -14.71
N LYS A 76 -21.98 -33.06 -15.88
CA LYS A 76 -21.20 -32.38 -16.93
C LYS A 76 -20.69 -31.02 -16.45
N ILE A 77 -21.54 -30.21 -15.82
CA ILE A 77 -21.15 -28.89 -15.29
C ILE A 77 -20.15 -29.08 -14.15
N HIS A 78 -20.42 -30.00 -13.21
CA HIS A 78 -19.54 -30.31 -12.09
C HIS A 78 -18.15 -30.79 -12.56
N ARG A 79 -18.08 -31.66 -13.58
CA ARG A 79 -16.81 -32.07 -14.19
C ARG A 79 -16.08 -30.90 -14.84
N ASN A 80 -16.76 -30.09 -15.65
CA ASN A 80 -16.14 -28.92 -16.27
C ASN A 80 -15.54 -27.98 -15.22
N TRP A 81 -16.22 -27.83 -14.10
CA TRP A 81 -15.80 -27.02 -12.98
C TRP A 81 -14.62 -27.57 -12.19
N GLN A 82 -14.44 -28.89 -12.15
CA GLN A 82 -13.25 -29.55 -11.61
C GLN A 82 -12.05 -29.41 -12.56
N ILE A 83 -12.30 -29.48 -13.87
CA ILE A 83 -11.27 -29.33 -14.91
C ILE A 83 -10.80 -27.87 -15.01
N ASN A 84 -11.72 -26.92 -14.82
CA ASN A 84 -11.48 -25.47 -14.82
C ASN A 84 -11.88 -24.89 -13.45
N PRO A 85 -11.06 -25.11 -12.40
CA PRO A 85 -11.34 -24.57 -11.08
C PRO A 85 -11.38 -23.04 -11.12
N SER A 86 -12.23 -22.44 -10.29
CA SER A 86 -12.15 -21.00 -10.08
C SER A 86 -10.77 -20.68 -9.51
N HIS A 87 -10.18 -19.56 -9.91
CA HIS A 87 -8.94 -19.06 -9.29
C HIS A 87 -9.16 -18.64 -7.82
N GLY A 88 -10.42 -18.54 -7.39
CA GLY A 88 -10.78 -18.16 -6.03
C GLY A 88 -11.34 -19.30 -5.18
N LEU A 89 -11.30 -19.07 -3.88
CA LEU A 89 -11.85 -19.90 -2.82
C LEU A 89 -13.27 -19.43 -2.49
N SER A 90 -14.21 -20.36 -2.40
CA SER A 90 -15.58 -20.05 -2.01
C SER A 90 -15.67 -19.50 -0.59
N LEU A 91 -16.41 -18.41 -0.41
CA LEU A 91 -16.68 -17.78 0.89
C LEU A 91 -17.55 -18.64 1.81
N PHE A 92 -18.15 -19.72 1.29
CA PHE A 92 -18.82 -20.72 2.12
C PHE A 92 -17.84 -21.57 2.92
N ASN A 93 -16.54 -21.49 2.63
CA ASN A 93 -15.45 -22.08 3.41
C ASN A 93 -14.62 -20.99 4.10
N LYS A 94 -13.84 -21.36 5.11
CA LYS A 94 -12.96 -20.41 5.81
C LYS A 94 -11.76 -20.05 4.92
N ILE A 95 -11.54 -18.76 4.71
CA ILE A 95 -10.38 -18.23 4.01
C ILE A 95 -9.18 -18.13 4.97
N PRO A 96 -7.98 -18.60 4.59
CA PRO A 96 -6.79 -18.50 5.42
C PRO A 96 -6.43 -17.05 5.76
N LEU A 97 -5.97 -16.82 7.00
CA LEU A 97 -5.53 -15.49 7.45
C LEU A 97 -4.24 -15.05 6.76
N ASN A 98 -3.34 -15.99 6.50
CA ASN A 98 -2.02 -15.78 5.91
C ASN A 98 -2.02 -15.88 4.37
N ARG A 99 -3.19 -15.75 3.72
CA ARG A 99 -3.32 -15.77 2.26
C ARG A 99 -2.61 -14.55 1.67
N ASN A 100 -1.67 -14.78 0.76
CA ASN A 100 -0.95 -13.72 0.06
C ASN A 100 -1.55 -13.43 -1.33
N CYS A 101 -0.97 -12.47 -2.06
CA CYS A 101 -1.43 -12.09 -3.41
C CYS A 101 -1.31 -13.25 -4.42
N ASP A 102 -0.27 -14.07 -4.32
CA ASP A 102 -0.07 -15.22 -5.20
C ASP A 102 -1.14 -16.31 -4.96
N ASP A 103 -1.43 -16.62 -3.69
CA ASP A 103 -2.54 -17.51 -3.28
C ASP A 103 -3.92 -16.97 -3.69
N ALA A 104 -4.02 -15.66 -3.92
CA ALA A 104 -5.22 -14.98 -4.36
C ALA A 104 -5.31 -14.82 -5.89
N TYR A 105 -4.33 -15.36 -6.64
CA TYR A 105 -4.19 -15.20 -8.08
C TYR A 105 -4.17 -13.73 -8.52
N ILE A 106 -3.60 -12.86 -7.68
CA ILE A 106 -3.35 -11.46 -7.97
C ILE A 106 -1.90 -11.34 -8.43
N SER A 107 -1.68 -10.86 -9.64
CA SER A 107 -0.31 -10.63 -10.11
C SER A 107 0.40 -9.57 -9.24
N SER A 108 1.70 -9.77 -9.03
CA SER A 108 2.62 -8.92 -8.25
C SER A 108 2.42 -7.41 -8.44
N HIS A 109 2.19 -6.94 -9.67
CA HIS A 109 2.01 -5.51 -10.00
C HIS A 109 0.64 -4.94 -9.57
N TRP A 110 -0.37 -5.79 -9.43
CA TRP A 110 -1.68 -5.45 -8.88
C TRP A 110 -1.76 -5.65 -7.36
N CYS A 111 -0.75 -6.26 -6.74
CA CYS A 111 -0.71 -6.48 -5.30
C CYS A 111 -0.58 -5.14 -4.57
N VAL A 112 -1.59 -4.83 -3.73
CA VAL A 112 -1.70 -3.55 -3.02
C VAL A 112 -0.81 -3.49 -1.77
N CYS A 113 -0.36 -4.65 -1.27
CA CYS A 113 0.49 -4.73 -0.09
C CYS A 113 1.94 -4.31 -0.41
N LEU A 114 2.25 -3.03 -0.22
CA LEU A 114 3.64 -2.58 -0.13
C LEU A 114 4.25 -3.10 1.18
N LYS A 115 5.34 -3.85 1.09
CA LYS A 115 6.09 -4.26 2.27
C LYS A 115 7.03 -3.12 2.67
N TRP A 116 6.84 -2.58 3.86
CA TRP A 116 7.67 -1.51 4.41
C TRP A 116 8.70 -2.12 5.36
N ILE A 117 9.96 -1.76 5.21
CA ILE A 117 11.04 -2.16 6.11
C ILE A 117 11.48 -0.96 6.92
N LYS A 118 11.44 -1.10 8.24
CA LYS A 118 11.94 -0.08 9.17
C LYS A 118 13.46 0.04 9.02
N ILE A 119 13.93 1.29 8.90
CA ILE A 119 15.34 1.64 8.86
C ILE A 119 15.75 2.17 10.24
N ASP A 120 16.82 1.59 10.80
CA ASP A 120 17.43 2.09 12.02
C ASP A 120 18.20 3.38 11.71
N HIS A 121 17.68 4.51 12.20
CA HIS A 121 18.22 5.86 11.98
C HIS A 121 19.04 6.38 13.19
N ASN A 122 19.20 5.57 14.24
CA ASN A 122 19.89 5.94 15.48
C ASN A 122 21.33 5.41 15.57
N ASN A 123 21.78 4.57 14.62
CA ASN A 123 23.11 3.97 14.67
C ASN A 123 24.13 4.87 13.96
N ASN A 124 25.02 5.49 14.75
CA ASN A 124 26.18 6.26 14.30
C ASN A 124 27.37 5.38 13.85
N ASN A 125 27.18 4.07 13.69
CA ASN A 125 28.25 3.16 13.25
C ASN A 125 28.35 3.19 11.72
N ASN A 126 28.84 4.31 11.20
CA ASN A 126 29.37 4.41 9.86
C ASN A 126 30.58 3.49 9.78
N ASN A 127 30.47 2.36 9.09
CA ASN A 127 31.60 1.79 8.37
C ASN A 127 31.06 1.00 7.17
N ASN A 128 31.26 1.58 5.99
CA ASN A 128 31.06 1.01 4.65
C ASN A 128 29.64 0.98 4.11
N LEU A 129 29.16 2.15 3.72
CA LEU A 129 28.05 2.33 2.81
C LEU A 129 28.33 3.52 1.89
N ILE A 130 28.27 3.28 0.58
CA ILE A 130 28.56 4.25 -0.49
C ILE A 130 27.63 5.48 -0.43
N TYR A 131 26.56 5.44 0.37
CA TYR A 131 25.71 6.57 0.72
C TYR A 131 25.42 6.56 2.23
N ASN A 132 25.73 7.65 2.94
CA ASN A 132 25.40 7.80 4.35
C ASN A 132 23.87 7.84 4.49
N SER A 133 23.25 6.74 4.94
CA SER A 133 21.81 6.60 5.10
C SER A 133 21.19 7.72 5.93
N ASN A 134 21.94 8.24 6.92
CA ASN A 134 21.52 9.36 7.74
C ASN A 134 21.42 10.67 6.95
N ASP A 135 22.32 10.93 6.00
CA ASP A 135 22.27 12.12 5.13
C ASP A 135 21.04 12.10 4.21
N LEU A 136 20.70 10.93 3.67
CA LEU A 136 19.51 10.75 2.84
C LEU A 136 18.22 11.03 3.62
N ILE A 137 18.13 10.50 4.84
CA ILE A 137 16.98 10.67 5.74
C ILE A 137 16.84 12.14 6.12
N ILE A 138 17.92 12.79 6.56
CA ILE A 138 17.92 14.20 6.95
C ILE A 138 17.51 15.09 5.77
N LYS A 139 18.06 14.87 4.58
CA LYS A 139 17.67 15.61 3.36
C LYS A 139 16.19 15.42 3.04
N SER A 140 15.70 14.17 3.09
CA SER A 140 14.28 13.87 2.86
C SER A 140 13.38 14.60 3.87
N THR A 141 13.75 14.59 5.14
CA THR A 141 13.05 15.30 6.21
C THR A 141 13.05 16.81 6.01
N ASN A 142 14.19 17.39 5.62
CA ASN A 142 14.27 18.82 5.35
C ASN A 142 13.35 19.22 4.20
N VAL A 143 13.28 18.44 3.12
CA VAL A 143 12.37 18.71 2.00
C VAL A 143 10.90 18.60 2.44
N ILE A 144 10.55 17.64 3.33
CA ILE A 144 9.20 17.56 3.91
C ILE A 144 8.87 18.83 4.70
N ILE A 145 9.73 19.26 5.62
CA ILE A 145 9.51 20.46 6.44
C ILE A 145 9.38 21.70 5.56
N THR A 146 10.27 21.87 4.59
CA THR A 146 10.20 22.98 3.62
C THR A 146 8.87 22.93 2.87
N LYS A 147 8.42 21.76 2.42
CA LYS A 147 7.17 21.63 1.67
C LYS A 147 5.95 21.99 2.51
N ILE A 148 5.89 21.56 3.77
CA ILE A 148 4.80 21.93 4.69
C ILE A 148 4.82 23.44 4.93
N ASN A 149 5.99 24.01 5.16
CA ASN A 149 6.15 25.44 5.38
C ASN A 149 5.78 26.29 4.14
N GLU A 150 6.08 25.82 2.93
CA GLU A 150 5.59 26.42 1.68
C GLU A 150 4.06 26.38 1.61
N MET A 151 3.44 25.25 1.97
CA MET A 151 1.98 25.15 2.05
C MET A 151 1.42 26.14 3.08
N ILE A 152 2.04 26.29 4.26
CA ILE A 152 1.62 27.27 5.26
C ILE A 152 1.75 28.71 4.73
N ILE A 153 2.90 29.06 4.14
CA ILE A 153 3.19 30.42 3.64
C ILE A 153 2.24 30.83 2.53
N LYS A 154 1.94 29.93 1.59
CA LYS A 154 1.04 30.18 0.46
C LYS A 154 -0.32 30.75 0.92
N TYR A 155 -0.74 30.45 2.15
CA TYR A 155 -2.05 30.85 2.68
C TYR A 155 -1.96 31.73 3.94
N LYS A 156 -0.75 32.16 4.34
CA LYS A 156 -0.49 32.94 5.57
C LYS A 156 -1.01 34.39 5.60
N PRO A 157 -1.11 35.17 4.50
CA PRO A 157 -1.29 36.62 4.65
C PRO A 157 -2.74 37.13 4.86
N ASN A 158 -3.80 36.34 4.63
CA ASN A 158 -5.12 36.96 4.39
C ASN A 158 -6.27 36.64 5.39
N LEU A 159 -6.23 35.58 6.21
CA LEU A 159 -7.49 35.00 6.73
C LEU A 159 -7.46 34.46 8.18
N THR A 160 -6.53 34.89 9.02
CA THR A 160 -6.43 34.32 10.37
C THR A 160 -7.21 35.10 11.42
N LYS A 161 -8.08 34.40 12.18
CA LYS A 161 -8.85 34.97 13.30
C LYS A 161 -8.04 34.89 14.58
N ASN A 162 -7.77 36.03 15.24
CA ASN A 162 -7.17 36.14 16.57
C ASN A 162 -5.84 35.35 16.79
N GLY A 163 -5.12 35.06 15.72
CA GLY A 163 -3.86 34.32 15.73
C GLY A 163 -3.28 34.19 14.34
N GLN A 164 -2.17 33.48 14.19
CA GLN A 164 -1.54 33.20 12.89
C GLN A 164 -1.03 31.76 12.82
N CYS A 165 -0.91 31.25 11.60
CA CYS A 165 -0.27 29.96 11.37
C CYS A 165 1.25 30.06 11.58
N SER A 166 1.76 29.27 12.52
CA SER A 166 3.19 29.20 12.82
C SER A 166 3.93 28.36 11.79
N MET A 167 5.19 28.71 11.54
CA MET A 167 6.09 27.88 10.73
C MET A 167 6.53 26.70 11.58
N ILE A 168 6.50 25.52 10.98
CA ILE A 168 6.87 24.29 11.68
C ILE A 168 8.39 24.05 11.62
N LYS A 169 8.91 23.44 12.68
CA LYS A 169 10.31 22.99 12.77
C LYS A 169 10.34 21.54 13.19
N LEU A 170 11.28 20.78 12.67
CA LEU A 170 11.49 19.39 13.09
C LEU A 170 11.83 19.35 14.59
N TYR A 171 11.12 18.52 15.34
CA TYR A 171 11.47 18.17 16.72
C TYR A 171 12.19 16.82 16.77
N GLN A 172 11.59 15.80 16.16
CA GLN A 172 12.14 14.44 16.16
C GLN A 172 11.65 13.65 14.94
N ILE A 173 12.50 12.75 14.43
CA ILE A 173 12.10 11.69 13.50
C ILE A 173 11.72 10.46 14.35
N LYS A 174 10.47 10.00 14.25
CA LYS A 174 9.96 8.88 15.05
C LYS A 174 10.22 7.53 14.38
N SER A 175 10.03 7.44 13.07
CA SER A 175 10.33 6.26 12.28
C SER A 175 10.66 6.61 10.84
N VAL A 176 11.44 5.73 10.21
CA VAL A 176 11.77 5.75 8.79
C VAL A 176 11.54 4.35 8.26
N GLU A 177 10.80 4.24 7.16
CA GLU A 177 10.51 2.98 6.50
C GLU A 177 10.80 3.11 5.01
N GLN A 178 11.40 2.08 4.42
CA GLN A 178 11.59 1.99 2.98
C GLN A 178 10.58 1.02 2.38
N ALA A 179 9.94 1.44 1.29
CA ALA A 179 9.07 0.56 0.54
C ALA A 179 9.89 -0.47 -0.25
N ILE A 180 9.49 -1.73 -0.15
CA ILE A 180 9.83 -2.75 -1.13
C ILE A 180 8.81 -2.65 -2.26
N LEU A 181 9.29 -2.27 -3.43
CA LEU A 181 8.49 -2.27 -4.65
C LEU A 181 8.73 -3.59 -5.39
N PRO A 182 7.69 -4.40 -5.67
CA PRO A 182 7.80 -5.53 -6.58
C PRO A 182 8.32 -5.06 -7.95
N GLN A 183 9.21 -5.81 -8.58
CA GLN A 183 9.83 -5.42 -9.86
C GLN A 183 8.77 -5.13 -10.93
N ASP A 184 7.72 -5.94 -11.00
CA ASP A 184 6.65 -5.76 -11.98
C ASP A 184 5.83 -4.50 -11.71
N MET A 185 5.68 -4.08 -10.44
CA MET A 185 5.06 -2.80 -10.11
C MET A 185 5.92 -1.63 -10.62
N VAL A 186 7.24 -1.72 -10.50
CA VAL A 186 8.18 -0.69 -10.98
C VAL A 186 8.18 -0.62 -12.51
N ARG A 187 8.11 -1.77 -13.19
CA ARG A 187 8.13 -1.87 -14.65
C ARG A 187 6.77 -1.55 -15.28
N PHE A 188 5.69 -1.54 -14.52
CA PHE A 188 4.35 -1.30 -15.05
C PHE A 188 4.22 0.14 -15.57
N ILE A 189 3.88 0.29 -16.84
CA ILE A 189 3.69 1.60 -17.49
C ILE A 189 2.20 1.96 -17.48
N ARG A 190 1.39 1.10 -18.09
CA ARG A 190 -0.07 1.25 -18.25
C ARG A 190 -0.66 -0.10 -18.63
N SER A 191 -1.98 -0.20 -18.64
CA SER A 191 -2.63 -1.33 -19.27
C SER A 191 -2.48 -1.25 -20.79
N GLN A 192 -2.20 -2.40 -21.40
CA GLN A 192 -2.06 -2.57 -22.85
C GLN A 192 -3.43 -2.62 -23.54
N ASP A 193 -4.44 -3.12 -22.83
CA ASP A 193 -5.82 -3.29 -23.27
C ASP A 193 -6.75 -2.21 -22.70
N GLU A 194 -7.89 -2.00 -23.37
CA GLU A 194 -8.95 -1.07 -22.92
C GLU A 194 -9.57 -1.51 -21.59
N ASP A 195 -9.69 -2.82 -21.38
CA ASP A 195 -10.28 -3.43 -20.17
C ASP A 195 -9.35 -3.39 -18.95
N GLY A 196 -8.09 -3.01 -19.12
CA GLY A 196 -7.15 -2.84 -18.03
C GLY A 196 -6.48 -4.13 -17.51
N ARG A 197 -6.68 -5.29 -18.16
CA ARG A 197 -6.28 -6.61 -17.64
C ARG A 197 -4.85 -7.01 -17.99
N ILE A 198 -4.32 -6.51 -19.10
CA ILE A 198 -3.01 -6.87 -19.62
C ILE A 198 -2.04 -5.75 -19.27
N PRO A 199 -1.02 -6.01 -18.43
CA PRO A 199 -0.03 -4.99 -18.12
C PRO A 199 0.93 -4.78 -19.28
N MET A 200 1.21 -3.53 -19.60
CA MET A 200 2.34 -3.15 -20.44
C MET A 200 3.54 -2.83 -19.52
N PHE A 201 4.57 -3.67 -19.58
CA PHE A 201 5.81 -3.47 -18.84
C PHE A 201 6.86 -2.75 -19.69
N GLN A 202 7.74 -1.99 -19.03
CA GLN A 202 8.96 -1.49 -19.64
C GLN A 202 9.89 -2.67 -19.96
N GLU A 203 10.30 -2.78 -21.22
CA GLU A 203 11.31 -3.75 -21.65
C GLU A 203 12.67 -3.36 -21.07
N GLN A 204 13.22 -4.21 -20.21
CA GLN A 204 14.65 -4.21 -19.89
C GLN A 204 15.17 -5.63 -20.09
N SER A 205 16.37 -5.70 -20.65
CA SER A 205 17.09 -6.90 -21.07
C SER A 205 17.13 -7.98 -19.99
N THR A 206 17.05 -9.22 -20.46
CA THR A 206 17.14 -10.47 -19.71
C THR A 206 18.13 -10.42 -18.55
N SER A 207 17.60 -10.35 -17.32
CA SER A 207 18.33 -10.88 -16.17
C SER A 207 17.31 -11.58 -15.27
N SER A 208 17.43 -12.91 -15.21
CA SER A 208 16.70 -13.72 -14.25
C SER A 208 17.30 -13.45 -12.86
N TRP A 209 16.59 -12.70 -12.02
CA TRP A 209 17.05 -12.44 -10.66
C TRP A 209 16.58 -13.54 -9.72
N SER A 210 17.47 -14.00 -8.84
CA SER A 210 17.11 -14.88 -7.72
C SER A 210 16.73 -14.04 -6.50
N LEU A 211 15.88 -14.59 -5.61
CA LEU A 211 15.55 -13.98 -4.30
C LEU A 211 16.82 -13.62 -3.48
N LEU A 212 17.90 -14.37 -3.68
CA LEU A 212 19.21 -14.18 -3.04
C LEU A 212 19.93 -12.90 -3.51
N ASP A 213 19.80 -12.53 -4.78
CA ASP A 213 20.42 -11.31 -5.31
C ASP A 213 19.68 -10.06 -4.80
N TRP A 214 18.37 -10.19 -4.57
CA TRP A 214 17.57 -9.17 -3.89
C TRP A 214 17.97 -9.02 -2.40
N ILE A 215 18.18 -10.14 -1.67
CA ILE A 215 18.65 -10.12 -0.27
C ILE A 215 20.08 -9.54 -0.15
N LYS A 216 20.98 -9.81 -1.11
CA LYS A 216 22.35 -9.26 -1.10
C LYS A 216 22.39 -7.75 -1.31
N LYS A 217 21.49 -7.21 -2.14
CA LYS A 217 21.28 -5.76 -2.30
C LYS A 217 20.70 -5.12 -1.03
N PHE A 218 19.97 -5.89 -0.22
CA PHE A 218 19.43 -5.48 1.08
C PHE A 218 20.50 -5.36 2.18
N ASN A 219 21.56 -6.19 2.16
CA ASN A 219 22.68 -6.09 3.10
C ASN A 219 23.53 -4.83 2.93
N ILE A 220 23.28 -4.03 1.89
CA ILE A 220 23.85 -2.69 1.76
C ILE A 220 23.42 -1.86 2.99
N LEU A 221 22.18 -1.92 3.48
CA LEU A 221 21.75 -1.13 4.65
C LEU A 221 21.78 -1.87 6.00
N ASN A 222 22.08 -3.16 6.02
CA ASN A 222 21.99 -3.97 7.24
C ASN A 222 23.15 -4.96 7.31
N ASN A 223 24.35 -4.47 7.61
CA ASN A 223 25.52 -5.33 7.81
C ASN A 223 26.04 -5.21 9.24
N ASN A 224 25.56 -6.12 10.11
CA ASN A 224 26.21 -6.45 11.39
C ASN A 224 27.04 -7.75 11.32
N ASN A 225 27.24 -8.34 10.15
CA ASN A 225 28.07 -9.55 10.02
C ASN A 225 29.32 -9.27 9.18
N ASN A 226 30.41 -9.02 9.90
CA ASN A 226 31.77 -9.13 9.38
C ASN A 226 32.02 -10.58 8.95
N ASN A 227 32.02 -10.82 7.63
CA ASN A 227 32.80 -11.82 6.88
C ASN A 227 32.01 -12.35 5.69
N ILE A 228 31.91 -11.55 4.62
CA ILE A 228 31.77 -12.11 3.27
C ILE A 228 32.70 -11.34 2.35
N ASN A 229 33.64 -12.07 1.76
CA ASN A 229 34.73 -11.60 0.94
C ASN A 229 34.27 -10.60 -0.12
N ASN A 230 34.96 -9.45 -0.14
CA ASN A 230 35.03 -8.52 -1.26
C ASN A 230 35.53 -9.29 -2.49
N ASN A 231 34.64 -9.62 -3.42
CA ASN A 231 34.89 -9.71 -4.85
C ASN A 231 33.57 -10.04 -5.57
N ILE A 232 33.34 -9.37 -6.69
CA ILE A 232 32.14 -9.36 -7.56
C ILE A 232 31.30 -8.08 -7.35
N PHE A 233 31.90 -6.94 -7.73
CA PHE A 233 31.14 -5.83 -8.29
C PHE A 233 30.72 -6.22 -9.72
N ASN A 234 29.58 -6.88 -9.87
CA ASN A 234 28.87 -6.84 -11.14
C ASN A 234 27.89 -5.67 -11.10
N HIS A 235 28.07 -4.79 -12.07
CA HIS A 235 27.38 -3.53 -12.26
C HIS A 235 25.95 -3.75 -12.76
N ASP A 236 25.10 -4.44 -12.00
CA ASP A 236 23.74 -4.79 -12.46
C ASP A 236 22.66 -4.04 -11.66
N PHE A 237 22.17 -2.97 -12.30
CA PHE A 237 20.94 -2.22 -12.08
C PHE A 237 20.64 -1.74 -10.64
N ILE A 238 21.25 -0.63 -10.23
CA ILE A 238 20.74 0.22 -9.13
C ILE A 238 19.35 0.72 -9.55
N HIS A 239 18.31 0.49 -8.73
CA HIS A 239 17.00 1.08 -9.00
C HIS A 239 17.15 2.61 -8.98
N GLU A 240 16.66 3.27 -10.02
CA GLU A 240 16.81 4.73 -10.17
C GLU A 240 16.17 5.49 -9.01
N SER A 241 15.14 4.94 -8.34
CA SER A 241 14.53 5.59 -7.18
C SER A 241 14.02 4.65 -6.10
N ILE A 242 14.01 5.14 -4.86
CA ILE A 242 13.44 4.49 -3.67
C ILE A 242 12.31 5.33 -3.09
N LEU A 243 11.39 4.69 -2.37
CA LEU A 243 10.34 5.38 -1.60
C LEU A 243 10.62 5.24 -0.11
N LEU A 244 10.68 6.38 0.56
CA LEU A 244 10.80 6.47 2.00
C LEU A 244 9.49 6.99 2.59
N ARG A 245 9.00 6.35 3.64
CA ARG A 245 7.95 6.86 4.51
C ARG A 245 8.60 7.30 5.81
N ILE A 246 8.39 8.56 6.17
CA ILE A 246 9.03 9.18 7.33
C ILE A 246 7.93 9.72 8.24
N HIS A 247 7.96 9.27 9.49
CA HIS A 247 7.14 9.82 10.57
C HIS A 247 7.95 10.86 11.33
N ILE A 248 7.51 12.11 11.28
CA ILE A 248 8.12 13.23 11.99
C ILE A 248 7.19 13.80 13.07
N ILE A 249 7.81 14.32 14.13
CA ILE A 249 7.19 15.15 15.15
C ILE A 249 7.75 16.55 14.96
N VAL A 250 6.87 17.56 14.98
CA VAL A 250 7.25 18.95 14.71
C VAL A 250 6.80 19.87 15.84
N GLN A 251 7.50 20.99 15.98
CA GLN A 251 7.10 22.10 16.83
C GLN A 251 6.46 23.20 15.99
N PRO A 252 5.50 23.96 16.54
CA PRO A 252 4.98 23.88 17.92
C PRO A 252 3.97 22.72 18.13
N GLU A 253 3.57 22.47 19.39
CA GLU A 253 2.53 21.50 19.79
C GLU A 253 2.78 20.01 19.45
N TYR A 254 4.04 19.62 19.20
CA TYR A 254 4.46 18.22 19.00
C TYR A 254 3.59 17.43 18.01
N ALA A 255 3.21 18.13 16.95
CA ALA A 255 2.39 17.65 15.86
C ALA A 255 2.98 16.45 15.13
N HIS A 256 2.16 15.45 14.78
CA HIS A 256 2.62 14.26 14.07
C HIS A 256 2.27 14.30 12.57
N PHE A 257 3.30 14.16 11.74
CA PHE A 257 3.14 14.05 10.29
C PHE A 257 3.80 12.78 9.77
N GLU A 258 3.14 12.13 8.82
CA GLU A 258 3.71 11.06 8.01
C GLU A 258 3.82 11.53 6.56
N ALA A 259 4.99 11.39 5.96
CA ALA A 259 5.21 11.80 4.58
C ALA A 259 5.92 10.72 3.78
N THR A 260 5.58 10.62 2.50
CA THR A 260 6.26 9.71 1.55
C THR A 260 7.13 10.53 0.60
N VAL A 261 8.41 10.18 0.50
CA VAL A 261 9.41 10.85 -0.34
C VAL A 261 9.96 9.84 -1.34
N LYS A 262 9.89 10.19 -2.62
CA LYS A 262 10.58 9.49 -3.69
C LYS A 262 11.98 10.08 -3.83
N VAL A 263 13.00 9.24 -3.74
CA VAL A 263 14.40 9.64 -3.81
C VAL A 263 15.04 9.02 -5.04
N ASN A 264 15.56 9.83 -5.95
CA ASN A 264 16.37 9.36 -7.07
C ASN A 264 17.84 9.17 -6.63
N ILE A 265 18.40 7.97 -6.80
CA ILE A 265 19.74 7.61 -6.29
C ILE A 265 20.84 7.93 -7.32
N THR A 266 20.52 8.04 -8.61
CA THR A 266 21.54 8.10 -9.68
C THR A 266 22.01 9.51 -10.03
N GLN A 267 21.25 10.55 -9.67
CA GLN A 267 21.63 11.94 -9.91
C GLN A 267 22.33 12.51 -8.66
N HIS A 268 23.31 13.39 -8.76
CA HIS A 268 24.07 13.90 -7.58
C HIS A 268 23.53 15.24 -7.03
N SER A 269 22.23 15.54 -7.18
CA SER A 269 21.67 16.88 -6.91
C SER A 269 20.54 16.93 -5.86
N LEU A 270 20.28 18.11 -5.28
CA LEU A 270 19.16 18.33 -4.35
C LEU A 270 17.76 18.14 -4.99
N ASN A 271 17.65 18.11 -6.33
CA ASN A 271 16.39 17.86 -7.06
C ASN A 271 15.94 16.39 -7.05
N ASN A 272 16.64 15.54 -6.30
CA ASN A 272 16.37 14.11 -6.26
C ASN A 272 15.23 13.71 -5.31
N PHE A 273 14.80 14.60 -4.43
CA PHE A 273 13.83 14.31 -3.37
C PHE A 273 12.48 14.90 -3.74
N HIS A 274 11.55 14.02 -4.11
CA HIS A 274 10.19 14.42 -4.45
C HIS A 274 9.23 13.97 -3.35
N VAL A 275 8.69 14.92 -2.59
CA VAL A 275 7.63 14.66 -1.62
C VAL A 275 6.36 14.28 -2.38
N MET A 276 5.96 13.02 -2.28
CA MET A 276 4.79 12.49 -2.94
C MET A 276 3.50 12.79 -2.19
N ASP A 277 3.57 12.72 -0.87
CA ASP A 277 2.41 12.86 -0.01
C ASP A 277 2.82 13.29 1.40
N ILE A 278 1.94 14.03 2.08
CA ILE A 278 2.10 14.45 3.48
C ILE A 278 0.73 14.30 4.14
N SER A 279 0.68 13.60 5.26
CA SER A 279 -0.54 13.33 6.01
C SER A 279 -0.35 13.69 7.47
N ARG A 280 -1.35 14.38 8.03
CA ARG A 280 -1.47 14.62 9.47
C ARG A 280 -2.11 13.39 10.12
N ILE A 281 -1.46 12.81 11.13
CA ILE A 281 -1.89 11.52 11.71
C ILE A 281 -2.50 11.63 13.12
N ASP A 282 -2.39 12.78 13.76
CA ASP A 282 -3.05 13.10 15.03
C ASP A 282 -4.21 14.11 14.83
N LEU A 283 -5.07 14.21 15.83
CA LEU A 283 -6.20 15.15 15.82
C LEU A 283 -5.68 16.59 15.71
N TYR A 284 -6.14 17.33 14.71
CA TYR A 284 -5.59 18.65 14.36
C TYR A 284 -6.60 19.80 14.44
N GLU A 285 -7.87 19.51 14.72
CA GLU A 285 -8.92 20.53 14.89
C GLU A 285 -8.57 21.53 16.00
N GLN A 286 -8.01 21.04 17.11
CA GLN A 286 -7.55 21.90 18.20
C GLN A 286 -6.36 22.81 17.84
N HIS A 287 -5.61 22.49 16.77
CA HIS A 287 -4.41 23.23 16.38
C HIS A 287 -4.68 24.30 15.33
N ASN A 288 -5.83 24.28 14.65
CA ASN A 288 -6.10 25.14 13.49
C ASN A 288 -7.18 26.21 13.73
N TRP A 289 -7.50 26.51 14.99
CA TRP A 289 -8.55 27.45 15.43
C TRP A 289 -8.46 28.87 14.84
N CYS A 290 -7.29 29.29 14.38
CA CYS A 290 -7.10 30.58 13.72
C CYS A 290 -7.56 30.59 12.26
N LEU A 291 -7.92 29.45 11.67
CA LEU A 291 -8.42 29.35 10.30
C LEU A 291 -9.96 29.33 10.26
N SER A 292 -10.54 29.92 9.22
CA SER A 292 -11.98 29.88 8.93
C SER A 292 -12.42 28.48 8.49
N ASP A 293 -13.60 28.02 8.96
CA ASP A 293 -14.09 26.67 8.67
C ASP A 293 -14.44 26.42 7.21
N ASN A 294 -14.99 27.43 6.54
CA ASN A 294 -15.44 27.34 5.16
C ASN A 294 -14.34 27.70 4.15
N GLU A 295 -13.29 28.38 4.63
CA GLU A 295 -12.20 28.95 3.84
C GLU A 295 -11.25 27.89 3.22
N TRP A 296 -10.79 26.89 4.00
CA TRP A 296 -9.48 26.27 3.71
C TRP A 296 -9.30 24.84 4.26
N ALA A 297 -10.15 23.90 3.84
CA ALA A 297 -10.12 22.51 4.30
C ALA A 297 -8.75 21.82 4.11
N GLU A 298 -8.05 22.11 3.02
CA GLU A 298 -6.78 21.44 2.66
C GLU A 298 -5.59 21.86 3.54
N THR A 299 -5.57 23.13 3.99
CA THR A 299 -4.46 23.70 4.78
C THR A 299 -4.61 23.44 6.28
N LYS A 300 -5.85 23.19 6.73
CA LYS A 300 -6.20 22.93 8.13
C LYS A 300 -5.38 21.81 8.78
N GLN A 301 -4.97 20.81 8.01
CA GLN A 301 -4.17 19.69 8.52
C GLN A 301 -2.70 20.07 8.80
N TYR A 302 -2.19 21.12 8.15
CA TYR A 302 -0.79 21.55 8.29
C TYR A 302 -0.63 22.65 9.33
N CYS A 303 -1.68 23.44 9.54
CA CYS A 303 -1.56 24.66 10.32
C CYS A 303 -1.56 24.42 11.82
N ILE A 304 -0.62 25.06 12.52
CA ILE A 304 -0.56 25.11 13.98
C ILE A 304 -0.62 26.58 14.39
N CYS A 305 -1.75 26.98 14.96
CA CYS A 305 -2.10 28.35 15.27
C CYS A 305 -1.44 28.82 16.55
N GLN A 306 -0.86 30.02 16.49
CA GLN A 306 -0.34 30.76 17.62
C GLN A 306 -1.11 32.07 17.77
N LYS A 307 -1.35 32.51 19.01
CA LYS A 307 -1.92 33.83 19.27
C LYS A 307 -0.96 34.92 18.76
N TYR A 308 -1.52 36.06 18.35
CA TYR A 308 -0.69 37.24 18.11
C TYR A 308 0.05 37.58 19.41
N THR A 309 1.36 37.73 19.30
CA THR A 309 2.23 38.20 20.39
C THR A 309 2.08 39.68 20.58
#